data_AF-A0A838KY40-F1
#
_entry.id   AF-A0A838KY40-F1
#
_cell.length_a   1.000
_cell.length_b   1.000
_cell.length_c   1.000
_cell.angle_alpha   90.00
_cell.angle_beta   90.00
_cell.angle_gamma   90.00
#
_symmetry.space_group_name_H-M   'P 1'
#
loop_
_entity.id
_entity.type
_entity.pdbx_description
1 polymer ?
#
loop_
_entity_poly.entity_id
_entity_poly.type
_entity_poly.pdbx_seq_one_letter_code
_entity_poly.pdbx_strand_id
1 'polypeptide(L)'
;MDAGEHTTGTRDEHYNLVSILYHALQAADSCDRYALDAEASGGDEQLVGFYREAQMVQMQVAERAKVLLGIIESPPEFGPPPGTEPRRGDVPPPPGEFP
;
A
#
# COMPACT_ATOMS: atom_id res chain seq x y z
N MET A 1 -7.56 -27.99 -6.40
CA MET A 1 -7.18 -26.70 -5.80
C MET A 1 -7.15 -25.73 -6.95
N ASP A 2 -8.24 -25.00 -7.14
CA ASP A 2 -8.43 -24.09 -8.27
C ASP A 2 -7.55 -22.87 -8.01
N ALA A 3 -6.57 -22.64 -8.89
CA ALA A 3 -5.67 -21.52 -8.81
C ALA A 3 -6.48 -20.25 -9.05
N GLY A 4 -6.69 -19.49 -7.96
CA GLY A 4 -7.52 -18.29 -7.94
C GLY A 4 -7.25 -17.38 -9.12
N GLU A 5 -8.24 -17.34 -10.00
CA GLU A 5 -8.73 -16.20 -10.76
C GLU A 5 -7.69 -15.14 -11.14
N HIS A 6 -7.10 -15.35 -12.32
CA HIS A 6 -6.44 -14.34 -13.13
C HIS A 6 -7.47 -13.27 -13.57
N THR A 7 -7.87 -12.37 -12.68
CA THR A 7 -8.71 -11.22 -13.03
C THR A 7 -7.84 -9.98 -13.15
N THR A 8 -7.56 -9.58 -14.41
CA THR A 8 -6.79 -8.41 -14.86
C THR A 8 -5.29 -8.44 -14.50
N GLY A 9 -4.42 -8.72 -15.47
CA GLY A 9 -2.96 -8.79 -15.29
C GLY A 9 -2.36 -7.60 -14.52
N THR A 10 -2.90 -6.39 -14.68
CA THR A 10 -2.48 -5.19 -13.93
C THR A 10 -2.98 -5.19 -12.47
N ARG A 11 -4.20 -5.66 -12.20
CA ARG A 11 -4.77 -5.66 -10.85
C ARG A 11 -4.09 -6.70 -9.97
N ASP A 12 -3.71 -7.83 -10.56
CA ASP A 12 -2.96 -8.89 -9.89
C ASP A 12 -1.54 -8.40 -9.53
N GLU A 13 -0.85 -7.74 -10.46
CA GLU A 13 0.50 -7.18 -10.22
C GLU A 13 0.51 -6.14 -9.10
N HIS A 14 -0.41 -5.17 -9.12
CA HIS A 14 -0.51 -4.18 -8.05
C HIS A 14 -0.90 -4.82 -6.71
N TYR A 15 -1.85 -5.76 -6.72
CA TYR A 15 -2.25 -6.48 -5.51
C TYR A 15 -1.11 -7.32 -4.93
N ASN A 16 -0.35 -8.01 -5.79
CA ASN A 16 0.83 -8.79 -5.40
C ASN A 16 1.92 -7.89 -4.83
N LEU A 17 2.19 -6.73 -5.44
CA LEU A 17 3.16 -5.77 -4.94
C LEU A 17 2.73 -5.13 -3.61
N VAL A 18 1.45 -4.81 -3.43
CA VAL A 18 0.91 -4.35 -2.14
C VAL A 18 1.03 -5.45 -1.09
N SER A 19 0.76 -6.71 -1.45
CA SER A 19 0.92 -7.85 -0.54
C SER A 19 2.39 -8.04 -0.14
N ILE A 20 3.32 -7.95 -1.09
CA ILE A 20 4.77 -8.02 -0.82
C ILE A 20 5.19 -6.86 0.09
N LEU A 21 4.74 -5.63 -0.19
CA LEU A 21 5.02 -4.46 0.63
C LEU A 21 4.54 -4.67 2.07
N TYR A 22 3.31 -5.13 2.25
CA TYR A 22 2.75 -5.41 3.57
C TYR A 22 3.57 -6.47 4.32
N HIS A 23 3.88 -7.59 3.68
CA HIS A 23 4.66 -8.66 4.29
C HIS A 23 6.09 -8.22 4.62
N ALA A 24 6.72 -7.40 3.78
CA ALA A 24 8.04 -6.87 4.05
C ALA A 24 8.03 -5.92 5.26
N LEU A 25 7.05 -5.01 5.36
CA LEU A 25 6.92 -4.13 6.51
C LEU A 25 6.60 -4.91 7.79
N GLN A 26 5.71 -5.90 7.72
CA GLN A 26 5.40 -6.77 8.87
C GLN A 26 6.63 -7.59 9.30
N ALA A 27 7.44 -8.07 8.35
CA ALA A 27 8.68 -8.77 8.65
C ALA A 27 9.71 -7.84 9.30
N ALA A 28 9.84 -6.59 8.82
CA ALA A 28 10.72 -5.59 9.43
C ALA A 28 10.31 -5.27 10.88
N ASP A 29 9.01 -5.10 11.16
CA ASP A 29 8.49 -4.92 12.52
C ASP A 29 8.79 -6.13 13.41
N SER A 30 8.58 -7.34 12.89
CA SER A 30 8.90 -8.58 13.62
C SER A 30 10.39 -8.68 13.94
N CYS A 31 11.26 -8.36 12.98
CA CYS A 31 12.71 -8.33 13.18
C CYS A 31 13.13 -7.32 14.26
N ASP A 32 12.52 -6.13 14.28
CA ASP A 32 12.78 -5.11 15.31
C ASP A 32 12.43 -5.63 16.71
N ARG A 33 11.25 -6.25 16.85
CA ARG A 33 10.80 -6.84 18.11
C ARG A 33 11.72 -7.95 18.60
N TYR A 34 12.18 -8.81 17.70
CA TYR A 34 13.13 -9.87 18.06
C TYR A 34 14.52 -9.33 18.42
N ALA A 35 14.97 -8.27 17.76
CA ALA A 35 16.20 -7.58 18.14
C ALA A 35 16.09 -7.01 19.56
N LEU A 36 15.01 -6.29 19.87
CA LEU A 36 14.78 -5.71 21.19
C LEU A 36 14.67 -6.77 22.30
N ASP A 37 13.99 -7.88 22.03
CA ASP A 37 13.86 -8.99 22.98
C ASP A 37 15.20 -9.68 23.25
N ALA A 38 16.01 -9.87 22.20
CA ALA A 38 17.36 -10.40 22.32
C ALA A 38 18.27 -9.43 23.09
N GLU A 39 18.21 -8.12 22.83
CA GLU A 39 18.96 -7.09 23.57
C GLU A 39 18.55 -7.09 25.06
N ALA A 40 17.24 -7.14 25.36
CA ALA A 40 16.71 -7.09 26.72
C ALA A 40 17.04 -8.34 27.56
N SER A 41 17.14 -9.50 26.91
CA SER A 41 17.48 -10.76 27.57
C SER A 41 18.97 -10.94 27.82
N GLY A 42 19.80 -9.93 27.49
CA GLY A 42 21.27 -10.06 27.51
C GLY A 42 21.77 -11.05 26.45
N GLY A 43 21.01 -11.17 25.36
CA GLY A 43 21.22 -12.13 24.28
C GLY A 43 22.44 -11.81 23.41
N ASP A 44 22.76 -12.77 22.56
CA ASP A 44 23.93 -12.76 21.71
C ASP A 44 23.93 -11.57 20.74
N GLU A 45 24.97 -10.73 20.79
CA GLU A 45 25.13 -9.56 19.92
C GLU A 45 25.08 -9.94 18.43
N GLN A 46 25.51 -11.15 18.06
CA GLN A 46 25.40 -11.63 16.69
C GLN A 46 23.95 -11.84 16.25
N LEU A 47 23.08 -12.28 17.17
CA LEU A 47 21.67 -12.51 16.87
C LEU A 47 20.94 -11.17 16.70
N VAL A 48 21.24 -10.20 17.57
CA VAL A 48 20.75 -8.82 17.45
C VAL A 48 21.21 -8.22 16.11
N GLY A 49 22.49 -8.36 15.77
CA GLY A 49 23.04 -7.90 14.50
C GLY A 49 22.33 -8.50 13.29
N PHE A 50 22.08 -9.81 13.31
CA PHE A 50 21.34 -10.50 12.26
C PHE A 50 19.90 -10.00 12.13
N TYR A 51 19.18 -9.79 13.23
CA TYR A 51 17.81 -9.27 13.18
C TYR A 51 17.75 -7.85 12.64
N ARG A 52 18.72 -6.99 13.00
CA ARG A 52 18.85 -5.64 12.44
C ARG A 52 19.18 -5.67 10.95
N GLU A 53 20.06 -6.56 10.52
CA GLU A 53 20.35 -6.76 9.09
C GLU A 53 19.11 -7.22 8.32
N ALA A 54 18.40 -8.22 8.83
CA ALA A 54 17.17 -8.72 8.24
C ALA A 54 16.10 -7.61 8.15
N GLN A 55 15.94 -6.78 9.18
CA GLN A 55 15.07 -5.61 9.19
C GLN A 55 15.42 -4.65 8.04
N MET A 56 16.70 -4.33 7.86
CA MET A 56 17.15 -3.43 6.77
C MET A 56 16.87 -4.01 5.38
N VAL A 57 17.05 -5.33 5.19
CA VAL A 57 16.72 -5.99 3.92
C VAL A 57 15.22 -5.90 3.63
N GLN A 58 14.37 -6.16 4.63
CA GLN A 58 12.93 -6.06 4.47
C GLN A 58 12.46 -4.63 4.18
N MET A 59 13.07 -3.62 4.82
CA MET A 59 12.81 -2.22 4.49
C MET A 59 13.20 -1.88 3.05
N GLN A 60 14.32 -2.38 2.54
CA GLN A 60 14.71 -2.19 1.14
C GLN A 60 13.73 -2.85 0.16
N VAL A 61 13.20 -4.03 0.48
CA VAL A 61 12.15 -4.68 -0.31
C VAL A 61 10.87 -3.84 -0.30
N ALA A 62 10.47 -3.31 0.85
CA ALA A 62 9.33 -2.43 0.98
C ALA A 62 9.50 -1.15 0.13
N GLU A 63 10.66 -0.49 0.19
CA GLU A 63 10.92 0.70 -0.63
C GLU A 63 10.88 0.39 -2.13
N ARG A 64 11.48 -0.72 -2.57
CA ARG A 64 11.40 -1.16 -3.97
C ARG A 64 9.96 -1.43 -4.41
N ALA A 65 9.14 -2.06 -3.56
CA ALA A 65 7.74 -2.30 -3.84
C ALA A 65 6.95 -0.98 -3.96
N LYS A 66 7.22 0.02 -3.11
CA LYS A 66 6.60 1.37 -3.21
C LYS A 66 6.94 2.07 -4.53
N VAL A 67 8.20 1.99 -4.97
CA VAL A 67 8.64 2.53 -6.27
C VAL A 67 7.91 1.85 -7.42
N LEU A 68 7.84 0.51 -7.42
CA LEU A 68 7.15 -0.26 -8.46
C LEU A 68 5.63 0.00 -8.49
N LEU A 69 5.03 0.29 -7.34
CA LEU A 69 3.63 0.69 -7.23
C LEU A 69 3.36 2.13 -7.71
N GLY A 70 4.40 2.92 -8.01
CA GLY A 70 4.26 4.34 -8.37
C GLY A 70 3.83 5.23 -7.20
N ILE A 71 3.86 4.73 -5.95
CA ILE A 71 3.49 5.49 -4.75
C ILE A 71 4.42 6.70 -4.55
N ILE A 72 5.63 6.65 -5.10
CA ILE A 72 6.64 7.69 -4.93
C ILE A 72 6.67 8.70 -6.11
N GLU A 73 6.03 8.44 -7.27
CA GLU A 73 5.82 9.47 -8.30
C GLU A 73 4.70 9.13 -9.30
N SER A 74 3.50 9.63 -9.01
CA SER A 74 2.59 10.33 -9.94
C SER A 74 1.47 10.93 -9.10
N PRO A 75 1.16 12.24 -9.22
CA PRO A 75 -0.04 12.81 -8.62
C PRO A 75 -1.23 11.94 -9.02
N PRO A 76 -2.20 11.70 -8.13
CA PRO A 76 -3.36 10.94 -8.51
C PRO A 76 -4.07 11.72 -9.62
N GLU A 77 -3.96 11.29 -10.86
CA GLU A 77 -5.08 11.34 -11.80
C GLU A 77 -6.15 10.39 -11.27
N PHE A 78 -6.68 10.72 -10.08
CA PHE A 78 -7.99 10.31 -9.67
C PHE A 78 -8.89 10.97 -10.70
N GLY A 79 -9.19 10.22 -11.77
CA GLY A 79 -10.29 10.52 -12.65
C GLY A 79 -11.51 10.87 -11.78
N PRO A 80 -12.39 11.76 -12.27
CA PRO A 80 -13.48 12.30 -11.47
C PRO A 80 -14.23 11.15 -10.77
N PRO A 81 -14.56 11.29 -9.48
CA PRO A 81 -15.18 10.21 -8.72
C PRO A 81 -16.38 9.66 -9.49
N PRO A 82 -16.55 8.32 -9.59
CA PRO A 82 -17.74 7.73 -10.18
C PRO A 82 -18.91 8.02 -9.24
N GLY A 83 -19.55 9.17 -9.43
CA GLY A 83 -20.57 9.68 -8.51
C GLY A 83 -21.14 11.05 -8.83
N THR A 84 -20.59 11.79 -9.80
CA THR A 84 -21.23 13.02 -10.30
C THR A 84 -21.86 12.79 -11.67
N GLU A 85 -22.79 11.84 -11.74
CA GLU A 85 -23.90 12.04 -12.67
C GLU A 85 -24.69 13.24 -12.16
N PRO A 86 -24.84 14.33 -12.93
CA PRO A 86 -25.78 15.37 -12.55
C PRO A 86 -27.15 14.72 -12.57
N ARG A 87 -27.77 14.53 -11.39
CA ARG A 87 -29.18 14.17 -11.32
C ARG A 87 -29.94 15.20 -12.13
N ARG A 88 -30.44 14.74 -13.29
CA ARG A 88 -31.38 15.45 -14.15
C ARG A 88 -32.64 15.72 -13.33
N GLY A 89 -32.62 16.78 -12.54
CA GLY A 89 -33.65 17.07 -11.55
C GLY A 89 -33.46 18.37 -10.78
N ASP A 90 -32.23 18.89 -10.66
CA ASP A 90 -31.96 20.16 -9.95
C ASP A 90 -31.66 21.32 -10.91
N VAL A 91 -32.56 21.52 -11.88
CA VAL A 91 -32.67 22.80 -12.59
C VAL A 91 -33.66 23.65 -11.80
N PRO A 92 -33.24 24.73 -11.13
CA PRO A 92 -34.19 25.71 -10.63
C PRO A 92 -34.95 26.31 -11.82
N PRO A 93 -36.28 26.50 -11.74
CA PRO A 93 -37.05 27.06 -12.84
C PRO A 93 -36.50 28.45 -13.20
N PRO A 94 -36.51 28.84 -14.48
CA PRO A 94 -36.11 30.20 -14.87
C PRO A 94 -37.02 31.22 -14.17
N PRO A 95 -36.49 32.37 -13.72
CA PRO A 95 -37.34 33.42 -13.18
C PRO A 95 -38.34 33.81 -14.27
N GLY A 96 -39.62 33.72 -13.94
CA GLY A 96 -40.72 34.07 -14.83
C GLY A 96 -40.54 35.50 -15.31
N GLU A 97 -40.30 35.63 -16.60
CA GLU A 97 -40.41 36.86 -17.35
C GLU A 97 -41.89 37.06 -17.66
N PHE A 98 -42.58 37.92 -16.90
CA PHE A 98 -43.90 38.43 -17.26
C PHE A 98 -44.06 39.88 -16.78
N PRO A 99 -44.81 40.70 -17.55
CA PRO A 99 -44.54 42.12 -17.83
C PRO A 99 -44.93 43.11 -16.74
#